data_AF-A0A2V5VIW1-F1
#
_entry.id   AF-A0A2V5VIW1-F1
#
_cell.length_a   1.000
_cell.length_b   1.000
_cell.length_c   1.000
_cell.angle_alpha   90.00
_cell.angle_beta   90.00
_cell.angle_gamma   90.00
#
_symmetry.space_group_name_H-M   'P 1'
#
loop_
_entity.id
_entity.type
_entity.pdbx_description
1 polymer ?
#
loop_
_entity_poly.entity_id
_entity_poly.type
_entity_poly.pdbx_seq_one_letter_code
_entity_poly.pdbx_strand_id
1 'polypeptide(L)'
;MAKASEAILALKPVTFYYKKEIDPKRGAQFGLVAEEVEKVNPALITRDRDGKPYTVRYDAVNAMLLNEFLKEHRTVEELKTTVAKQEATIAQLESTVAKQETIGAAGQKEIKALAATVKEQASQIRKVSAQLELQNLPAATVAVSQ
;
A
#
# COMPACT_ATOMS: atom_id res chain seq x y z
N MET A 1 -3.75 9.07 -30.46
CA MET A 1 -3.17 10.25 -29.78
C MET A 1 -2.51 9.88 -28.46
N ALA A 2 -3.20 9.21 -27.52
CA ALA A 2 -2.68 8.95 -26.17
C ALA A 2 -1.24 8.40 -26.13
N LYS A 3 -0.90 7.36 -26.90
CA LYS A 3 0.47 6.80 -26.88
C LYS A 3 1.51 7.52 -27.75
N ALA A 4 1.08 8.41 -28.65
CA ALA A 4 1.99 9.03 -29.60
C ALA A 4 2.95 10.02 -28.92
N SER A 5 2.48 10.68 -27.86
CA SER A 5 3.26 11.62 -27.06
C SER A 5 4.21 10.93 -26.08
N GLU A 6 4.03 9.64 -25.76
CA GLU A 6 4.93 8.89 -24.87
C GLU A 6 6.34 8.76 -25.44
N ALA A 7 6.49 8.88 -26.76
CA ALA A 7 7.80 8.91 -27.42
C ALA A 7 8.72 10.02 -26.87
N ILE A 8 8.16 11.12 -26.36
CA ILE A 8 8.97 12.22 -25.83
C ILE A 8 9.68 11.84 -24.51
N LEU A 9 9.17 10.84 -23.78
CA LEU A 9 9.73 10.38 -22.51
C LEU A 9 11.08 9.67 -22.71
N ALA A 10 11.35 9.18 -23.92
CA ALA A 10 12.63 8.57 -24.29
C ALA A 10 13.64 9.59 -24.85
N LEU A 11 13.25 10.86 -25.05
CA LEU A 11 14.14 11.90 -25.53
C LEU A 11 15.13 12.32 -24.44
N LYS A 12 16.35 12.65 -24.85
CA LYS A 12 17.43 13.03 -23.95
C LYS A 12 17.79 14.50 -24.18
N PRO A 13 17.42 15.41 -23.26
CA PRO A 13 17.86 16.79 -23.35
C PRO A 13 19.37 16.88 -23.16
N VAL A 14 20.01 17.75 -23.93
CA VAL A 14 21.44 18.02 -23.85
C VAL A 14 21.70 19.50 -23.63
N THR A 15 22.86 19.81 -23.09
CA THR A 15 23.42 21.15 -23.10
C THR A 15 24.44 21.25 -24.24
N PHE A 16 24.30 22.26 -25.08
CA PHE A 16 25.20 22.48 -26.21
C PHE A 16 25.59 23.95 -26.35
N TYR A 17 26.58 24.20 -27.19
CA TYR A 17 27.05 25.55 -27.52
C TYR A 17 27.02 25.70 -29.02
N TYR A 18 26.45 26.80 -29.51
CA TYR A 18 26.61 27.16 -30.90
C TYR A 18 28.09 27.40 -31.22
N LYS A 19 28.44 27.21 -32.50
CA LYS A 19 29.79 27.55 -32.97
C LYS A 19 30.00 29.07 -32.84
N LYS A 20 31.26 29.50 -32.71
CA LYS A 20 31.61 30.91 -32.46
C LYS A 20 31.10 31.85 -33.54
N GLU A 21 30.95 31.35 -34.76
CA GLU A 21 30.46 32.12 -35.91
C GLU A 21 28.96 32.44 -35.80
N ILE A 22 28.21 31.67 -35.00
CA ILE A 22 26.77 31.85 -34.76
C ILE A 22 26.55 32.59 -33.44
N ASP A 23 27.26 32.18 -32.38
CA ASP A 23 27.23 32.84 -31.07
C ASP A 23 28.66 33.11 -30.58
N PRO A 24 29.17 34.34 -30.73
CA PRO A 24 30.49 34.72 -30.24
C PRO A 24 30.62 34.59 -28.72
N LYS A 25 29.52 34.72 -27.97
CA LYS A 25 29.51 34.63 -26.50
C LYS A 25 29.50 33.18 -26.01
N ARG A 26 29.16 32.22 -26.89
CA ARG A 26 29.03 30.78 -26.60
C ARG A 26 28.26 30.54 -25.31
N GLY A 27 27.05 31.09 -25.21
CA GLY A 27 26.15 30.80 -24.11
C GLY A 27 25.73 29.33 -24.13
N ALA A 28 25.63 28.70 -22.95
CA ALA A 28 25.09 27.35 -22.84
C ALA A 28 23.62 27.34 -23.26
N GLN A 29 23.28 26.47 -24.21
CA GLN A 29 21.93 26.25 -24.69
C GLN A 29 21.43 24.89 -24.23
N PHE A 30 20.13 24.77 -24.02
CA PHE A 30 19.47 23.52 -23.70
C PHE A 30 18.54 23.13 -24.84
N GLY A 31 18.57 21.86 -25.24
CA GLY A 31 17.71 21.39 -26.32
C GLY A 31 17.89 19.92 -26.62
N LEU A 32 17.45 19.55 -27.82
CA LEU A 32 17.47 18.20 -28.35
C LEU A 32 18.29 18.16 -29.64
N VAL A 33 19.02 17.05 -29.85
CA VAL A 33 19.79 16.81 -31.09
C VAL A 33 18.88 16.13 -32.10
N ALA A 34 18.75 16.70 -33.31
CA ALA A 34 17.80 16.21 -34.31
C ALA A 34 18.07 14.75 -34.72
N GLU A 35 19.33 14.35 -34.86
CA GLU A 35 19.74 12.98 -35.18
C GLU A 35 19.44 11.97 -34.05
N GLU A 36 19.39 12.42 -32.80
CA GLU A 36 18.99 11.58 -31.67
C GLU A 36 17.46 11.47 -31.57
N VAL A 37 16.76 12.59 -31.78
CA VAL A 37 15.29 12.61 -31.84
C VAL A 37 14.77 11.76 -33.00
N GLU A 38 15.43 11.78 -34.16
CA GLU A 38 15.08 10.96 -35.32
C GLU A 38 15.04 9.47 -34.98
N LYS A 39 16.00 8.98 -34.19
CA LYS A 39 16.05 7.56 -33.78
C LYS A 39 14.88 7.17 -32.88
N VAL A 40 14.33 8.11 -32.12
CA VAL A 40 13.20 7.88 -31.20
C VAL A 40 11.86 8.06 -31.92
N ASN A 41 11.70 9.18 -32.63
CA ASN A 41 10.49 9.50 -33.38
C ASN A 41 10.80 10.41 -34.59
N PRO A 42 10.93 9.83 -35.81
CA PRO A 42 11.19 10.59 -37.03
C PRO A 42 10.14 11.66 -37.37
N ALA A 43 8.91 11.57 -36.84
CA ALA A 43 7.87 12.56 -37.09
C ALA A 43 8.10 13.90 -36.37
N LEU A 44 9.03 13.91 -35.41
CA LEU A 44 9.42 15.09 -34.61
C LEU A 44 10.59 15.86 -35.21
N ILE A 45 11.10 15.47 -36.38
CA ILE A 45 12.15 16.22 -37.08
C ILE A 45 11.63 16.81 -38.38
N THR A 46 12.31 17.85 -38.83
CA THR A 46 12.24 18.33 -40.21
C THR A 46 13.54 17.99 -40.91
N ARG A 47 13.47 17.74 -42.21
CA ARG A 47 14.63 17.39 -43.03
C ARG A 47 15.01 18.55 -43.95
N ASP A 48 16.29 18.67 -44.26
CA ASP A 48 16.79 19.59 -45.27
C ASP A 48 16.51 19.09 -46.71
N ARG A 49 17.06 19.78 -47.71
CA ARG A 49 16.92 19.44 -49.13
C ARG A 49 17.58 18.10 -49.50
N ASP A 50 18.58 17.67 -48.73
CA ASP A 50 19.28 16.39 -48.93
C ASP A 50 18.61 15.24 -48.15
N GLY A 51 17.50 15.53 -47.44
CA GLY A 51 16.78 14.55 -46.63
C GLY A 51 17.43 14.29 -45.26
N LYS A 52 18.43 15.07 -44.85
CA LYS A 52 19.10 14.90 -43.54
C LYS A 52 18.31 15.59 -42.43
N PRO A 53 18.34 15.08 -41.18
CA PRO A 53 17.75 15.76 -40.04
C PRO A 53 18.31 17.18 -39.91
N TYR A 54 17.43 18.18 -39.86
CA TYR A 54 17.82 19.58 -39.87
C TYR A 54 17.43 20.30 -38.57
N THR A 55 16.18 20.15 -38.12
CA THR A 55 15.75 20.69 -36.83
C THR A 55 14.62 19.87 -36.22
N VAL A 56 14.48 19.98 -34.90
CA VAL A 56 13.40 19.37 -34.11
C VAL A 56 12.15 20.25 -34.21
N ARG A 57 11.00 19.60 -34.33
CA ARG A 57 9.67 20.22 -34.30
C ARG A 57 9.25 20.51 -32.87
N TYR A 58 9.82 21.57 -32.28
CA TYR A 58 9.57 21.93 -30.89
C TYR A 58 8.11 22.29 -30.60
N ASP A 59 7.36 22.78 -31.59
CA ASP A 59 5.91 22.96 -31.52
C ASP A 59 5.18 21.64 -31.21
N ALA A 60 5.53 20.57 -31.92
CA ALA A 60 4.98 19.24 -31.70
C ALA A 60 5.43 18.65 -30.36
N VAL A 61 6.72 18.79 -30.02
CA VAL A 61 7.28 18.34 -28.73
C VAL A 61 6.55 19.02 -27.57
N ASN A 62 6.35 20.34 -27.62
CA ASN A 62 5.68 21.09 -26.56
C ASN A 62 4.21 20.67 -26.38
N ALA A 63 3.48 20.45 -27.48
CA ALA A 63 2.11 19.95 -27.42
C ALA A 63 2.04 18.53 -26.82
N MET A 64 3.00 17.67 -27.15
CA MET A 64 3.12 16.33 -26.58
C MET A 64 3.50 16.37 -25.09
N LEU A 65 4.40 17.29 -24.69
CA LEU A 65 4.77 17.51 -23.28
C LEU A 65 3.56 17.91 -22.45
N LEU A 66 2.71 18.81 -22.96
CA LEU A 66 1.46 19.18 -22.28
C LEU A 66 0.55 17.96 -22.10
N ASN A 67 0.45 17.09 -23.11
CA ASN A 67 -0.36 15.89 -23.02
C ASN A 67 0.18 14.91 -21.95
N GLU A 68 1.48 14.64 -21.90
CA GLU A 68 2.06 13.78 -20.85
C GLU A 68 1.93 14.40 -19.46
N PHE A 69 2.15 15.71 -19.34
CA PHE A 69 1.94 16.43 -18.07
C PHE A 69 0.50 16.30 -17.57
N LEU A 70 -0.50 16.45 -18.44
CA LEU A 70 -1.91 16.30 -18.08
C LEU A 70 -2.24 14.86 -17.68
N LYS A 71 -1.62 13.84 -18.30
CA LYS A 71 -1.78 12.45 -17.88
C LYS A 71 -1.19 12.21 -16.50
N GLU A 72 0.06 12.65 -16.28
CA GLU A 72 0.72 12.50 -14.98
C GLU A 72 -0.06 13.24 -13.88
N HIS A 73 -0.56 14.44 -14.16
CA HIS A 73 -1.40 15.18 -13.22
C HIS A 73 -2.66 14.38 -12.85
N ARG A 74 -3.34 13.78 -13.83
CA ARG A 74 -4.50 12.92 -13.57
C ARG A 74 -4.12 11.70 -12.73
N THR A 75 -3.02 11.02 -13.05
CA THR A 75 -2.53 9.88 -12.26
C THR A 75 -2.21 10.30 -10.83
N VAL A 76 -1.62 11.48 -10.62
CA VAL A 76 -1.36 12.03 -9.28
C VAL A 76 -2.65 12.27 -8.51
N GLU A 77 -3.69 12.83 -9.13
CA GLU A 77 -4.98 13.04 -8.47
C GLU A 77 -5.69 11.70 -8.11
N GLU A 78 -5.60 10.71 -8.99
CA GLU A 78 -6.10 9.35 -8.74
C GLU A 78 -5.33 8.66 -7.59
N LEU A 79 -4.01 8.83 -7.54
CA LEU A 79 -3.17 8.34 -6.45
C LEU A 79 -3.48 9.03 -5.12
N LYS A 80 -3.65 10.36 -5.10
CA LYS A 80 -4.07 11.10 -3.88
C LYS A 80 -5.40 10.59 -3.34
N THR A 81 -6.37 10.36 -4.22
CA THR A 81 -7.68 9.81 -3.84
C THR A 81 -7.53 8.40 -3.24
N THR A 82 -6.67 7.58 -3.84
CA THR A 82 -6.39 6.23 -3.34
C THR A 82 -5.70 6.26 -1.97
N VAL A 83 -4.73 7.14 -1.78
CA VAL A 83 -4.03 7.34 -0.49
C VAL A 83 -5.03 7.75 0.59
N ALA A 84 -5.89 8.74 0.34
CA ALA A 84 -6.90 9.15 1.30
C ALA A 84 -7.85 8.01 1.70
N LYS A 85 -8.24 7.15 0.74
CA LYS A 85 -9.06 5.96 1.01
C LYS A 85 -8.30 4.92 1.84
N GLN A 86 -7.01 4.73 1.56
CA GLN A 86 -6.16 3.82 2.32
C GLN A 86 -5.99 4.31 3.76
N GLU A 87 -5.74 5.60 3.98
CA GLU A 87 -5.65 6.22 5.30
C GLU A 87 -6.94 6.00 6.11
N ALA A 88 -8.11 6.22 5.50
CA ALA A 88 -9.39 5.96 6.15
C ALA A 88 -9.58 4.48 6.52
N THR A 89 -9.14 3.57 5.65
CA THR A 89 -9.22 2.12 5.89
C THR A 89 -8.29 1.70 7.02
N ILE A 90 -7.07 2.26 7.07
CA ILE A 90 -6.10 2.01 8.14
C ILE A 90 -6.66 2.47 9.48
N ALA A 91 -7.20 3.69 9.56
CA ALA A 91 -7.83 4.19 10.80
C ALA A 91 -8.99 3.29 11.28
N GLN A 92 -9.79 2.77 10.35
CA GLN A 92 -10.87 1.82 10.67
C GLN A 92 -10.33 0.46 11.16
N LEU A 93 -9.26 -0.05 10.56
CA LEU A 93 -8.62 -1.28 10.98
C LEU A 93 -8.00 -1.14 12.37
N GLU A 94 -7.30 -0.03 12.64
CA GLU A 94 -6.74 0.27 13.96
C GLU A 94 -7.83 0.28 15.04
N SER A 95 -8.98 0.91 14.77
CA SER A 95 -10.13 0.88 15.70
C SER A 95 -10.67 -0.54 15.93
N THR A 96 -10.73 -1.34 14.87
CA THR A 96 -11.19 -2.74 14.96
C THR A 96 -10.22 -3.59 15.78
N VAL A 97 -8.91 -3.43 15.57
CA VAL A 97 -7.87 -4.13 16.31
C VAL A 97 -7.93 -3.77 17.79
N ALA A 98 -8.03 -2.49 18.13
CA ALA A 98 -8.17 -2.05 19.52
C ALA A 98 -9.41 -2.68 20.19
N LYS A 99 -10.56 -2.73 19.50
CA LYS A 99 -11.76 -3.42 20.02
C LYS A 99 -11.51 -4.91 20.23
N GLN A 100 -10.86 -5.58 19.28
CA GLN A 100 -10.56 -7.00 19.37
C GLN A 100 -9.64 -7.31 20.57
N GLU A 101 -8.66 -6.46 20.86
CA GLU A 101 -7.80 -6.58 22.04
C GLU A 101 -8.62 -6.47 23.34
N THR A 102 -9.57 -5.55 23.42
CA THR A 102 -10.43 -5.42 24.61
C THR A 102 -11.34 -6.64 24.80
N ILE A 103 -11.90 -7.17 23.71
CA ILE A 103 -12.74 -8.38 23.73
C ILE A 103 -11.89 -9.60 24.14
N GLY A 104 -10.67 -9.73 23.60
CA GLY A 104 -9.74 -10.78 23.99
C GLY A 104 -9.39 -10.72 25.48
N ALA A 105 -9.10 -9.53 26.01
CA ALA A 105 -8.82 -9.34 27.43
C ALA A 105 -10.03 -9.67 28.33
N ALA A 106 -11.25 -9.29 27.91
CA ALA A 106 -12.48 -9.65 28.62
C ALA A 106 -12.73 -11.17 28.59
N GLY A 107 -12.63 -11.80 27.43
CA GLY A 107 -12.78 -13.25 27.28
C GLY A 107 -11.78 -14.04 28.11
N GLN A 108 -10.52 -13.60 28.19
CA GLN A 108 -9.51 -14.23 29.06
C GLN A 108 -9.90 -14.17 30.55
N LYS A 109 -10.52 -13.06 31.01
CA LYS A 109 -11.00 -12.93 32.39
C LYS A 109 -12.17 -13.88 32.66
N GLU A 110 -13.14 -13.95 31.74
CA GLU A 110 -14.29 -14.86 31.84
C GLU A 110 -13.87 -16.32 31.86
N ILE A 111 -12.96 -16.73 30.98
CA ILE A 111 -12.41 -18.09 30.95
C ILE A 111 -11.73 -18.44 32.28
N LYS A 112 -10.94 -17.52 32.86
CA LYS A 112 -10.31 -17.73 34.16
C LYS A 112 -11.33 -17.87 35.29
N ALA A 113 -12.38 -17.04 35.29
CA ALA A 113 -13.45 -17.12 36.27
C ALA A 113 -14.22 -18.45 36.15
N LEU A 114 -14.56 -18.87 34.93
CA LEU A 114 -15.24 -20.13 34.68
C LEU A 114 -14.38 -21.33 35.10
N ALA A 115 -13.07 -21.31 34.80
CA ALA A 115 -12.15 -22.35 35.22
C ALA A 115 -12.09 -22.48 36.76
N ALA A 116 -12.15 -21.37 37.49
CA ALA A 116 -12.23 -21.39 38.95
C ALA A 116 -13.56 -22.01 39.44
N THR A 117 -14.68 -21.62 38.86
CA THR A 117 -16.00 -22.21 39.18
C THR A 117 -16.04 -23.71 38.91
N VAL A 118 -15.50 -24.17 37.78
CA VAL A 118 -15.42 -25.61 37.46
C VAL A 118 -14.58 -26.37 38.49
N LYS A 119 -13.45 -25.80 38.93
CA LYS A 119 -12.60 -26.40 39.98
C LYS A 119 -13.32 -26.47 41.33
N GLU A 120 -14.09 -25.45 41.68
CA GLU A 120 -14.92 -25.43 42.89
C GLU A 120 -16.03 -26.50 42.82
N GLN A 121 -16.76 -26.57 41.70
CA GLN A 121 -17.78 -27.59 41.48
C GLN A 121 -17.21 -29.01 41.56
N ALA A 122 -16.04 -29.26 40.98
CA ALA A 122 -15.37 -30.55 41.10
C ALA A 122 -15.07 -30.93 42.56
N SER A 123 -14.75 -29.94 43.41
CA SER A 123 -14.53 -30.15 44.85
C SER A 123 -15.83 -30.43 45.60
N GLN A 124 -16.91 -29.73 45.26
CA GLN A 124 -18.25 -29.96 45.83
C GLN A 124 -18.79 -31.34 45.47
N ILE A 125 -18.65 -31.76 44.21
CA ILE A 125 -19.05 -33.10 43.75
C ILE A 125 -18.33 -34.17 44.58
N ARG A 126 -17.00 -34.05 44.78
CA ARG A 126 -16.24 -34.99 45.62
C ARG A 126 -16.77 -35.07 47.05
N LYS A 127 -17.14 -33.93 47.66
CA LYS A 127 -17.71 -33.91 49.02
C LYS A 127 -19.06 -34.63 49.06
N VAL A 128 -19.93 -34.37 48.10
CA VAL A 128 -21.26 -35.01 48.01
C VAL A 128 -21.11 -36.52 47.77
N SER A 129 -20.19 -36.94 46.90
CA SER A 129 -19.89 -38.36 46.69
C SER A 129 -19.45 -39.07 47.98
N ALA A 130 -18.54 -38.46 48.75
CA ALA A 130 -18.10 -39.00 50.03
C ALA A 130 -19.24 -39.10 51.07
N GLN A 131 -20.16 -38.12 51.10
CA GLN A 131 -21.33 -38.14 51.98
C GLN A 131 -22.33 -39.25 51.61
N LEU A 132 -22.55 -39.46 50.31
CA LEU A 132 -23.39 -40.55 49.80
C LEU A 132 -22.82 -41.93 50.13
N GLU A 133 -21.50 -42.11 49.99
CA GLU A 133 -20.82 -43.35 50.38
C GLU A 133 -21.00 -43.65 51.88
N LEU A 134 -20.91 -42.64 52.74
CA LEU A 134 -21.13 -42.79 54.18
C LEU A 134 -22.59 -43.14 54.54
N GLN A 135 -23.57 -42.63 53.80
CA GLN A 135 -24.99 -42.94 54.03
C GLN A 135 -25.40 -44.35 53.58
N ASN A 136 -24.69 -44.92 52.61
CA ASN A 136 -24.92 -46.28 52.12
C ASN A 136 -24.23 -47.37 52.96
N LEU A 137 -23.53 -47.01 54.04
CA LEU A 137 -23.00 -47.98 55.00
C LEU A 137 -24.16 -48.57 55.82
N PRO A 138 -24.30 -49.91 55.90
CA PRO A 138 -25.39 -50.53 56.65
C PRO A 138 -25.29 -50.15 58.14
N ALA A 139 -26.41 -49.70 58.72
CA ALA A 139 -26.48 -49.27 60.10
C ALA A 139 -25.97 -50.40 61.02
N ALA A 140 -24.81 -50.16 61.65
CA ALA A 140 -24.22 -51.10 62.59
C ALA A 140 -25.21 -51.31 63.75
N THR A 141 -25.71 -52.54 63.86
CA THR A 141 -26.57 -52.98 64.94
C THR A 141 -25.82 -52.79 66.26
N VAL A 142 -26.28 -51.84 67.07
CA VAL A 142 -25.71 -51.58 68.40
C VAL A 142 -26.07 -52.77 69.29
N ALA A 143 -25.17 -53.74 69.41
CA ALA A 143 -25.24 -54.76 70.44
C ALA A 143 -24.86 -54.12 71.78
N VAL A 144 -25.87 -53.67 72.53
CA VAL A 144 -25.76 -53.42 73.96
C VAL A 144 -25.64 -54.78 74.63
N SER A 145 -24.53 -55.05 75.32
CA SER A 145 -24.40 -56.21 76.21
C SER A 145 -23.69 -55.78 77.48
N GLN A 146 -24.23 -56.32 78.57
CA GLN A 146 -24.26 -55.84 79.95
C GLN A 146 -22.91 -55.80 80.67
#